data_AF-A0A7D3VYE0-F1
#
_entry.id   AF-A0A7D3VYE0-F1
#
_cell.length_a   1.000
_cell.length_b   1.000
_cell.length_c   1.000
_cell.angle_alpha   90.00
_cell.angle_beta   90.00
_cell.angle_gamma   90.00
#
_symmetry.space_group_name_H-M   'P 1'
#
loop_
_entity.id
_entity.type
_entity.pdbx_description
1 polymer ?
#
loop_
_entity_poly.entity_id
_entity_poly.type
_entity_poly.pdbx_seq_one_letter_code
_entity_poly.pdbx_strand_id
1 'polypeptide(L)'
;MTLGELSSRLSAALGPAGKGARTGADGLRAALAPFAAPRATRRLLCAALRDERWMAEMLAASYRHPNGFDKIVLLADAGCQLRLHVWRDDACETRVENVHNHRWDFSSVLLLGGYRFQEFVPDPDGPDFHTYGYASERGAAEYSLEPLGPRGLTCSFDAHLGPGTSYTLASDVLHRVSNVPGRLTVSLVLQGPHQAGTSVLVFAEDRLEAGEELHRAGFSRGSLRRLLEQLVDELAIPQPN
;
A
#
# COMPACT_ATOMS: atom_id res chain seq x y z
N MET A 1 -12.39 19.81 -0.14
CA MET A 1 -11.61 19.03 -1.10
C MET A 1 -12.54 18.05 -1.76
N THR A 2 -12.79 18.19 -3.05
CA THR A 2 -13.49 17.19 -3.87
C THR A 2 -12.50 16.17 -4.42
N LEU A 3 -12.99 15.08 -5.00
CA LEU A 3 -12.15 14.10 -5.69
C LEU A 3 -11.33 14.74 -6.84
N GLY A 4 -11.96 15.63 -7.61
CA GLY A 4 -11.28 16.35 -8.71
C GLY A 4 -10.20 17.31 -8.22
N GLU A 5 -10.41 17.98 -7.08
CA GLU A 5 -9.38 18.82 -6.46
C GLU A 5 -8.19 17.98 -5.94
N LEU A 6 -8.44 16.78 -5.41
CA LEU A 6 -7.40 15.86 -4.97
C LEU A 6 -6.56 15.38 -6.16
N SER A 7 -7.22 14.90 -7.23
CA SER A 7 -6.56 14.51 -8.49
C SER A 7 -5.72 15.65 -9.06
N SER A 8 -6.29 16.85 -9.20
CA SER A 8 -5.57 18.02 -9.72
C SER A 8 -4.32 18.36 -8.90
N ARG A 9 -4.40 18.28 -7.57
CA ARG A 9 -3.27 18.54 -6.66
C ARG A 9 -2.16 17.51 -6.82
N LEU A 10 -2.49 16.23 -6.86
CA LEU A 10 -1.50 15.16 -7.01
C LEU A 10 -0.84 15.21 -8.39
N SER A 11 -1.62 15.41 -9.44
CA SER A 11 -1.11 15.59 -10.81
C SER A 11 -0.17 16.80 -10.93
N ALA A 12 -0.51 17.94 -10.31
CA ALA A 12 0.35 19.11 -10.28
C ALA A 12 1.66 18.87 -9.50
N ALA A 13 1.62 18.09 -8.42
CA ALA A 13 2.79 17.80 -7.60
C ALA A 13 3.75 16.81 -8.29
N LEU A 14 3.22 15.80 -8.98
CA LEU A 14 4.00 14.77 -9.67
C LEU A 14 4.51 15.23 -11.04
N GLY A 15 3.84 16.19 -11.67
CA GLY A 15 4.17 16.67 -13.02
C GLY A 15 3.71 15.71 -14.13
N PRO A 16 3.82 16.12 -15.41
CA PRO A 16 3.40 15.28 -16.53
C PRO A 16 4.26 14.01 -16.63
N ALA A 17 3.60 12.88 -16.86
CA ALA A 17 4.27 11.62 -17.15
C ALA A 17 5.13 11.76 -18.42
N GLY A 18 6.46 11.73 -18.26
CA GLY A 18 7.37 11.44 -19.39
C GLY A 18 8.37 12.51 -19.84
N LYS A 19 8.47 13.70 -19.24
CA LYS A 19 9.59 14.62 -19.53
C LYS A 19 10.05 15.38 -18.29
N GLY A 20 11.17 14.93 -17.71
CA GLY A 20 11.89 15.64 -16.64
C GLY A 20 11.12 15.77 -15.32
N ALA A 21 10.24 14.81 -15.03
CA ALA A 21 9.38 14.92 -13.87
C ALA A 21 10.18 14.71 -12.58
N ARG A 22 9.72 15.36 -11.50
CA ARG A 22 10.09 14.99 -10.12
C ARG A 22 9.53 13.60 -9.75
N THR A 23 9.27 12.71 -10.71
CA THR A 23 8.71 11.36 -10.52
C THR A 23 9.68 10.36 -9.88
N GLY A 24 10.85 10.82 -9.41
CA GLY A 24 11.67 10.04 -8.49
C GLY A 24 11.09 10.02 -7.08
N ALA A 25 11.75 9.26 -6.19
CA ALA A 25 11.37 9.10 -4.79
C ALA A 25 11.00 10.41 -4.06
N ASP A 26 11.71 11.51 -4.37
CA ASP A 26 11.50 12.82 -3.74
C ASP A 26 10.16 13.47 -4.12
N GLY A 27 9.68 13.33 -5.35
CA GLY A 27 8.40 13.96 -5.72
C GLY A 27 7.19 13.18 -5.21
N LEU A 28 7.27 11.85 -5.10
CA LEU A 28 6.24 11.06 -4.43
C LEU A 28 6.12 11.48 -2.96
N ARG A 29 7.25 11.60 -2.27
CA ARG A 29 7.28 12.08 -0.88
C ARG A 29 6.72 13.49 -0.75
N ALA A 30 7.14 14.42 -1.63
CA ALA A 30 6.66 15.80 -1.62
C ALA A 30 5.15 15.90 -1.94
N ALA A 31 4.64 15.08 -2.86
CA ALA A 31 3.22 15.02 -3.21
C ALA A 31 2.35 14.42 -2.09
N LEU A 32 2.90 13.47 -1.31
CA LEU A 32 2.23 12.85 -0.17
C LEU A 32 2.20 13.78 1.06
N ALA A 33 3.26 14.58 1.26
CA ALA A 33 3.47 15.39 2.47
C ALA A 33 2.25 16.25 2.92
N PRO A 34 1.47 16.91 2.04
CA PRO A 34 0.29 17.68 2.45
C PRO A 34 -0.83 16.84 3.11
N PHE A 35 -0.80 15.53 2.89
CA PHE A 35 -1.77 14.57 3.41
C PHE A 35 -1.19 13.68 4.51
N ALA A 36 0.12 13.79 4.77
CA ALA A 36 0.90 12.94 5.67
C ALA A 36 0.75 13.28 7.16
N ALA A 37 -0.48 13.61 7.58
CA ALA A 37 -0.81 13.87 8.98
C ALA A 37 -2.23 13.38 9.27
N PRO A 38 -2.50 12.82 10.47
CA PRO A 38 -3.82 12.28 10.80
C PRO A 38 -4.97 13.25 10.56
N ARG A 39 -4.78 14.53 10.94
CA ARG A 39 -5.77 15.59 10.71
C ARG A 39 -6.04 15.85 9.22
N ALA A 40 -5.02 15.79 8.38
CA ALA A 40 -5.15 16.01 6.93
C ALA A 40 -5.85 14.82 6.26
N THR A 41 -5.44 13.59 6.59
CA THR A 41 -6.11 12.37 6.09
C THR A 41 -7.56 12.30 6.54
N ARG A 42 -7.84 12.58 7.81
CA ARG A 42 -9.22 12.65 8.35
C ARG A 42 -10.11 13.59 7.54
N ARG A 43 -9.59 14.76 7.16
CA ARG A 43 -10.33 15.71 6.30
C ARG A 43 -10.64 15.14 4.92
N LEU A 44 -9.75 14.33 4.33
CA LEU A 44 -10.03 13.61 3.08
C LEU A 44 -11.16 12.60 3.29
N LEU A 45 -11.09 11.79 4.36
CA LEU A 45 -12.12 10.78 4.63
C LEU A 45 -13.49 11.42 4.89
N CYS A 46 -13.56 12.50 5.67
CA CYS A 46 -14.80 13.26 5.85
C CYS A 46 -15.33 13.88 4.54
N ALA A 47 -14.44 14.25 3.61
CA ALA A 47 -14.87 14.74 2.31
C ALA A 47 -15.45 13.61 1.45
N ALA A 48 -14.76 12.47 1.38
CA ALA A 48 -15.23 11.28 0.68
C ALA A 48 -16.59 10.80 1.21
N LEU A 49 -16.77 10.69 2.54
CA LEU A 49 -18.02 10.28 3.18
C LEU A 49 -19.24 11.16 2.85
N ARG A 50 -19.03 12.39 2.38
CA ARG A 50 -20.08 13.34 1.97
C ARG A 50 -20.27 13.41 0.45
N ASP A 51 -19.44 12.73 -0.32
CA ASP A 51 -19.46 12.72 -1.77
C ASP A 51 -19.78 11.30 -2.27
N GLU A 52 -21.01 11.10 -2.71
CA GLU A 52 -21.50 9.78 -3.14
C GLU A 52 -20.77 9.25 -4.38
N ARG A 53 -20.27 10.14 -5.25
CA ARG A 53 -19.47 9.73 -6.40
C ARG A 53 -18.12 9.23 -5.93
N TRP A 54 -17.46 9.97 -5.03
CA TRP A 54 -16.19 9.54 -4.46
C TRP A 54 -16.33 8.20 -3.72
N MET A 55 -17.37 8.03 -2.89
CA MET A 55 -17.66 6.75 -2.24
C MET A 55 -17.85 5.60 -3.22
N ALA A 56 -18.51 5.83 -4.35
CA ALA A 56 -18.70 4.80 -5.38
C ALA A 56 -17.36 4.40 -6.04
N GLU A 57 -16.49 5.37 -6.33
CA GLU A 57 -15.16 5.10 -6.88
C GLU A 57 -14.26 4.36 -5.88
N MET A 58 -14.30 4.74 -4.59
CA MET A 58 -13.58 4.02 -3.53
C MET A 58 -14.09 2.59 -3.37
N LEU A 59 -15.41 2.38 -3.42
CA LEU A 59 -16.02 1.07 -3.28
C LEU A 59 -15.59 0.11 -4.39
N ALA A 60 -15.52 0.60 -5.63
CA ALA A 60 -15.11 -0.20 -6.77
C ALA A 60 -13.61 -0.59 -6.73
N ALA A 61 -12.77 0.25 -6.11
CA ALA A 61 -11.32 0.07 -6.12
C ALA A 61 -10.73 -0.55 -4.84
N SER A 62 -11.48 -0.57 -3.74
CA SER A 62 -11.00 -1.03 -2.43
C SER A 62 -11.30 -2.51 -2.20
N TYR A 63 -10.36 -3.22 -1.57
CA TYR A 63 -10.48 -4.66 -1.33
C TYR A 63 -9.66 -5.10 -0.10
N ARG A 64 -9.95 -6.29 0.40
CA ARG A 64 -9.13 -6.96 1.43
C ARG A 64 -7.94 -7.64 0.78
N HIS A 65 -6.73 -7.25 1.16
CA HIS A 65 -5.51 -7.79 0.61
C HIS A 65 -5.23 -9.19 1.15
N PRO A 66 -4.70 -10.14 0.35
CA PRO A 66 -4.30 -11.47 0.84
C PRO A 66 -3.27 -11.44 1.96
N ASN A 67 -2.40 -10.42 1.97
CA ASN A 67 -1.46 -10.12 3.06
C ASN A 67 -2.16 -9.68 4.38
N GLY A 68 -3.50 -9.57 4.38
CA GLY A 68 -4.30 -9.43 5.59
C GLY A 68 -4.52 -8.01 6.10
N PHE A 69 -4.38 -7.01 5.22
CA PHE A 69 -4.80 -5.64 5.47
C PHE A 69 -5.91 -5.23 4.50
N ASP A 70 -6.70 -4.23 4.88
CA ASP A 70 -7.65 -3.60 3.97
C ASP A 70 -6.92 -2.55 3.12
N LYS A 71 -7.03 -2.67 1.80
CA LYS A 71 -6.54 -1.69 0.84
C LYS A 71 -7.68 -0.76 0.44
N ILE A 72 -7.66 0.46 1.00
CA ILE A 72 -8.70 1.47 0.76
C ILE A 72 -8.18 2.50 -0.23
N VAL A 73 -8.63 2.42 -1.48
CA VAL A 73 -8.17 3.34 -2.54
C VAL A 73 -8.95 4.65 -2.43
N LEU A 74 -8.25 5.75 -2.13
CA LEU A 74 -8.83 7.09 -2.01
C LEU A 74 -8.89 7.79 -3.37
N LEU A 75 -7.90 7.54 -4.23
CA LEU A 75 -7.86 8.03 -5.60
C LEU A 75 -7.05 7.03 -6.44
N ALA A 76 -7.54 6.72 -7.63
CA ALA A 76 -6.74 6.15 -8.70
C ALA A 76 -6.89 7.04 -9.94
N ASP A 77 -5.80 7.62 -10.40
CA ASP A 77 -5.77 8.50 -11.57
C ASP A 77 -4.62 8.09 -12.50
N ALA A 78 -4.60 8.60 -13.73
CA ALA A 78 -3.63 8.23 -14.76
C ALA A 78 -2.19 8.57 -14.32
N GLY A 79 -1.53 7.59 -13.69
CA GLY A 79 -0.13 7.67 -13.27
C GLY A 79 0.10 7.70 -11.76
N CYS A 80 -0.94 7.72 -10.91
CA CYS A 80 -0.76 7.58 -9.46
C CYS A 80 -1.97 6.95 -8.77
N GLN A 81 -1.75 6.40 -7.58
CA GLN A 81 -2.83 5.94 -6.72
C GLN A 81 -2.52 6.29 -5.26
N LEU A 82 -3.46 6.97 -4.61
CA LEU A 82 -3.44 7.27 -3.19
C LEU A 82 -4.36 6.29 -2.46
N ARG A 83 -3.85 5.62 -1.44
CA ARG A 83 -4.59 4.59 -0.70
C ARG A 83 -4.20 4.54 0.77
N LEU A 84 -5.07 3.98 1.58
CA LEU A 84 -4.75 3.53 2.93
C LEU A 84 -4.46 2.03 2.93
N HIS A 85 -3.48 1.60 3.72
CA HIS A 85 -3.41 0.24 4.23
C HIS A 85 -3.90 0.26 5.67
N VAL A 86 -4.86 -0.61 6.00
CA VAL A 86 -5.45 -0.69 7.33
C VAL A 86 -5.32 -2.12 7.86
N TRP A 87 -4.47 -2.29 8.87
CA TRP A 87 -4.43 -3.50 9.69
C TRP A 87 -5.32 -3.27 10.90
N ARG A 88 -6.37 -4.08 11.03
CA ARG A 88 -7.38 -3.95 12.07
C ARG A 88 -6.84 -4.37 13.43
N ASP A 89 -7.38 -3.77 14.47
CA ASP A 89 -7.09 -4.07 15.89
C ASP A 89 -7.59 -5.45 16.32
N ASP A 90 -8.65 -5.95 15.70
CA ASP A 90 -9.21 -7.30 15.92
C ASP A 90 -8.35 -8.46 15.40
N ALA A 91 -7.19 -8.17 14.81
CA ALA A 91 -6.23 -9.20 14.42
C ALA A 91 -5.64 -9.88 15.67
N CYS A 92 -6.12 -11.09 15.95
CA CYS A 92 -5.59 -11.96 17.01
C CYS A 92 -4.18 -12.49 16.74
N GLU A 93 -3.75 -12.48 15.48
CA GLU A 93 -2.49 -13.07 15.03
C GLU A 93 -1.63 -12.07 14.27
N THR A 94 -0.31 -12.27 14.37
CA THR A 94 0.65 -11.53 13.55
C THR A 94 0.51 -12.00 12.11
N ARG A 95 0.14 -11.08 11.25
CA ARG A 95 0.15 -11.24 9.80
C ARG A 95 1.50 -10.76 9.28
N VAL A 96 2.24 -11.73 8.74
CA VAL A 96 3.53 -11.50 8.12
C VAL A 96 3.32 -11.51 6.62
N GLU A 97 3.68 -10.42 5.96
CA GLU A 97 3.65 -10.39 4.50
C GLU A 97 4.79 -11.25 3.93
N ASN A 98 4.58 -11.86 2.77
CA ASN A 98 5.69 -12.41 2.00
C ASN A 98 6.66 -11.28 1.62
N VAL A 99 7.96 -11.59 1.49
CA VAL A 99 8.92 -10.60 0.98
C VAL A 99 8.58 -10.33 -0.48
N HIS A 100 8.47 -9.06 -0.88
CA HIS A 100 8.10 -8.71 -2.24
C HIS A 100 8.62 -7.34 -2.65
N ASN A 101 8.67 -7.10 -3.96
CA ASN A 101 8.94 -5.80 -4.55
C ASN A 101 7.66 -5.25 -5.22
N HIS A 102 7.80 -4.21 -6.02
CA HIS A 102 6.72 -3.60 -6.77
C HIS A 102 7.11 -3.38 -8.25
N ARG A 103 6.15 -2.97 -9.08
CA ARG A 103 6.43 -2.46 -10.44
C ARG A 103 6.23 -0.95 -10.52
N TRP A 104 6.32 -0.26 -9.39
CA TRP A 104 6.15 1.19 -9.22
C TRP A 104 6.91 1.63 -7.97
N ASP A 105 7.46 2.85 -7.99
CA ASP A 105 7.95 3.51 -6.79
C ASP A 105 6.75 3.96 -5.94
N PHE A 106 6.93 4.06 -4.63
CA PHE A 106 5.89 4.60 -3.75
C PHE A 106 6.48 5.30 -2.52
N SER A 107 5.74 6.28 -2.00
CA SER A 107 5.99 6.88 -0.70
C SER A 107 4.86 6.51 0.27
N SER A 108 5.20 6.31 1.53
CA SER A 108 4.30 5.86 2.58
C SER A 108 4.56 6.63 3.87
N VAL A 109 3.51 6.85 4.65
CA VAL A 109 3.59 7.43 6.00
C VAL A 109 2.65 6.67 6.94
N LEU A 110 3.16 6.33 8.11
CA LEU A 110 2.35 5.76 9.19
C LEU A 110 1.55 6.86 9.87
N LEU A 111 0.23 6.74 9.86
CA LEU A 111 -0.69 7.69 10.49
C LEU A 111 -1.05 7.27 11.92
N LEU A 112 -1.26 5.97 12.12
CA LEU A 112 -1.65 5.35 13.39
C LEU A 112 -0.92 4.01 13.55
N GLY A 113 -0.77 3.58 14.80
CA GLY A 113 -0.26 2.25 15.11
C GLY A 113 1.24 2.10 14.84
N GLY A 114 1.63 1.00 14.24
CA GLY A 114 3.01 0.71 13.86
C GLY A 114 3.17 -0.74 13.43
N TYR A 115 4.24 -1.03 12.71
CA TYR A 115 4.57 -2.38 12.25
C TYR A 115 6.08 -2.60 12.23
N ARG A 116 6.49 -3.87 12.15
CA ARG A 116 7.86 -4.21 11.79
C ARG A 116 8.02 -4.11 10.29
N PHE A 117 9.09 -3.47 9.85
CA PHE A 117 9.45 -3.26 8.46
C PHE A 117 10.84 -3.84 8.23
N GLN A 118 10.97 -4.67 7.21
CA GLN A 118 12.21 -5.32 6.84
C GLN A 118 12.51 -5.11 5.36
N GLU A 119 13.77 -4.91 5.02
CA GLU A 119 14.28 -4.93 3.64
C GLU A 119 15.20 -6.11 3.45
N PHE A 120 15.21 -6.65 2.23
CA PHE A 120 15.98 -7.82 1.85
C PHE A 120 16.78 -7.55 0.60
N VAL A 121 17.90 -8.25 0.47
CA VAL A 121 18.71 -8.28 -0.75
C VAL A 121 18.93 -9.72 -1.20
N PRO A 122 19.06 -9.97 -2.51
CA PRO A 122 19.47 -11.28 -3.02
C PRO A 122 20.81 -11.72 -2.42
N ASP A 123 20.84 -12.94 -1.89
CA ASP A 123 22.02 -13.53 -1.28
C ASP A 123 22.02 -15.04 -1.52
N PRO A 124 22.85 -15.57 -2.44
CA PRO A 124 22.91 -17.00 -2.74
C PRO A 124 23.27 -17.89 -1.54
N ASP A 125 23.94 -17.33 -0.52
CA ASP A 125 24.30 -18.04 0.71
C ASP A 125 23.28 -17.81 1.84
N GLY A 126 22.25 -16.98 1.59
CA GLY A 126 21.18 -16.69 2.53
C GLY A 126 20.08 -17.78 2.57
N PRO A 127 19.14 -17.70 3.51
CA PRO A 127 17.99 -18.61 3.57
C PRO A 127 17.18 -18.62 2.27
N ASP A 128 16.80 -19.83 1.82
CA ASP A 128 15.98 -20.02 0.63
C ASP A 128 14.52 -19.64 0.85
N PHE A 129 13.96 -18.93 -0.14
CA PHE A 129 12.54 -18.62 -0.24
C PHE A 129 11.94 -19.22 -1.52
N HIS A 130 10.69 -19.67 -1.45
CA HIS A 130 9.91 -19.99 -2.63
C HIS A 130 9.63 -18.71 -3.42
N THR A 131 10.19 -18.61 -4.63
CA THR A 131 10.06 -17.40 -5.45
C THR A 131 8.98 -17.54 -6.51
N TYR A 132 8.21 -16.47 -6.68
CA TYR A 132 7.12 -16.36 -7.65
C TYR A 132 7.19 -15.03 -8.40
N GLY A 133 6.80 -15.02 -9.67
CA GLY A 133 6.50 -13.82 -10.43
C GLY A 133 5.01 -13.59 -10.53
N TYR A 134 4.55 -12.35 -10.40
CA TYR A 134 3.18 -12.00 -10.77
C TYR A 134 3.02 -12.02 -12.28
N ALA A 135 2.11 -12.87 -12.75
CA ALA A 135 1.51 -12.74 -14.07
C ALA A 135 0.16 -12.03 -13.92
N SER A 136 0.07 -10.81 -14.45
CA SER A 136 -1.20 -10.08 -14.59
C SER A 136 -1.24 -9.43 -15.96
N GLU A 137 -2.29 -9.67 -16.73
CA GLU A 137 -2.58 -8.80 -17.87
C GLU A 137 -2.89 -7.38 -17.37
N ARG A 138 -2.50 -6.35 -18.14
CA ARG A 138 -2.75 -4.96 -17.75
C ARG A 138 -4.25 -4.74 -17.58
N GLY A 139 -4.69 -4.42 -16.35
CA GLY A 139 -6.08 -4.09 -16.06
C GLY A 139 -6.94 -5.27 -15.58
N ALA A 140 -6.37 -6.47 -15.43
CA ALA A 140 -7.09 -7.62 -14.88
C ALA A 140 -7.38 -7.44 -13.39
N ALA A 141 -8.59 -7.84 -12.98
CA ALA A 141 -9.00 -7.95 -11.57
C ALA A 141 -8.33 -9.14 -10.87
N GLU A 142 -7.81 -10.07 -11.67
CA GLU A 142 -7.15 -11.30 -11.26
C GLU A 142 -5.64 -11.21 -11.52
N TYR A 143 -4.90 -12.02 -10.78
CA TYR A 143 -3.48 -12.25 -10.99
C TYR A 143 -3.17 -13.70 -10.66
N SER A 144 -2.14 -14.23 -11.32
CA SER A 144 -1.59 -15.54 -11.00
C SER A 144 -0.13 -15.41 -10.56
N LEU A 145 0.33 -16.42 -9.83
CA LEU A 145 1.72 -16.55 -9.42
C LEU A 145 2.38 -17.64 -10.27
N GLU A 146 3.48 -17.29 -10.93
CA GLU A 146 4.32 -18.23 -11.68
C GLU A 146 5.53 -18.61 -10.84
N PRO A 147 5.75 -19.90 -10.53
CA PRO A 147 6.89 -20.33 -9.73
C PRO A 147 8.20 -20.14 -10.50
N LEU A 148 9.21 -19.57 -9.85
CA LEU A 148 10.53 -19.26 -10.43
C LEU A 148 11.69 -20.07 -9.82
N GLY A 149 11.37 -21.00 -8.90
CA GLY A 149 12.35 -21.76 -8.13
C GLY A 149 12.76 -21.08 -6.83
N PRO A 150 13.53 -21.76 -5.95
CA PRO A 150 14.03 -21.17 -4.72
C PRO A 150 15.09 -20.11 -5.01
N ARG A 151 15.16 -19.09 -4.16
CA ARG A 151 16.22 -18.07 -4.18
C ARG A 151 16.56 -17.65 -2.75
N GLY A 152 17.85 -17.53 -2.47
CA GLY A 152 18.36 -17.04 -1.20
C GLY A 152 18.21 -15.52 -1.04
N LEU A 153 17.78 -15.09 0.14
CA LEU A 153 17.70 -13.67 0.53
C LEU A 153 18.29 -13.46 1.91
N THR A 154 18.90 -12.29 2.14
CA THR A 154 19.34 -11.85 3.47
C THR A 154 18.66 -10.53 3.84
N CYS A 155 18.24 -10.42 5.11
CA CYS A 155 17.64 -9.20 5.66
C CYS A 155 18.72 -8.13 5.81
N SER A 156 18.63 -7.04 5.04
CA SER A 156 19.57 -5.92 5.06
C SER A 156 19.16 -4.80 6.02
N PHE A 157 17.87 -4.70 6.33
CA PHE A 157 17.31 -3.70 7.24
C PHE A 157 16.14 -4.29 8.03
N ASP A 158 16.01 -3.93 9.30
CA ASP A 158 14.93 -4.38 10.18
C ASP A 158 14.65 -3.34 11.27
N ALA A 159 13.43 -2.80 11.29
CA ALA A 159 13.03 -1.78 12.24
C ALA A 159 11.54 -1.87 12.59
N HIS A 160 11.18 -1.38 13.78
CA HIS A 160 9.79 -1.08 14.11
C HIS A 160 9.50 0.38 13.76
N LEU A 161 8.54 0.60 12.88
CA LEU A 161 8.12 1.93 12.45
C LEU A 161 6.84 2.34 13.19
N GLY A 162 6.77 3.60 13.61
CA GLY A 162 5.64 4.17 14.36
C GLY A 162 4.96 5.32 13.62
N PRO A 163 3.96 5.96 14.25
CA PRO A 163 3.24 7.08 13.64
C PRO A 163 4.18 8.24 13.30
N GLY A 164 3.93 8.91 12.18
CA GLY A 164 4.76 9.99 11.65
C GLY A 164 5.98 9.52 10.85
N THR A 165 6.40 8.26 10.98
CA THR A 165 7.49 7.72 10.16
C THR A 165 7.05 7.67 8.69
N SER A 166 7.89 8.23 7.82
CA SER A 166 7.70 8.22 6.36
C SER A 166 8.89 7.56 5.69
N TYR A 167 8.63 6.81 4.61
CA TYR A 167 9.65 6.18 3.79
C TYR A 167 9.21 6.16 2.34
N THR A 168 10.19 5.98 1.44
CA THR A 168 9.94 5.88 0.00
C THR A 168 10.77 4.72 -0.53
N LEU A 169 10.13 3.79 -1.23
CA LEU A 169 10.81 2.65 -1.85
C LEU A 169 10.82 2.81 -3.36
N ALA A 170 11.96 2.47 -3.95
CA ALA A 170 12.04 2.17 -5.37
C ALA A 170 11.35 0.82 -5.65
N SER A 171 10.90 0.65 -6.89
CA SER A 171 10.14 -0.54 -7.31
C SER A 171 10.87 -1.86 -7.07
N ASP A 172 12.20 -1.88 -7.15
CA ASP A 172 13.05 -3.06 -7.03
C ASP A 172 13.42 -3.44 -5.59
N VAL A 173 13.09 -2.60 -4.61
CA VAL A 173 13.36 -2.90 -3.19
C VAL A 173 12.46 -4.03 -2.71
N LEU A 174 13.09 -5.11 -2.25
CA LEU A 174 12.42 -6.22 -1.58
C LEU A 174 12.18 -5.86 -0.13
N HIS A 175 10.93 -5.99 0.31
CA HIS A 175 10.55 -5.64 1.66
C HIS A 175 9.43 -6.53 2.18
N ARG A 176 9.23 -6.47 3.49
CA ARG A 176 8.17 -7.14 4.23
C ARG A 176 7.66 -6.21 5.32
N VAL A 177 6.35 -6.26 5.53
CA VAL A 177 5.70 -5.70 6.71
C VAL A 177 5.19 -6.83 7.59
N SER A 178 5.20 -6.63 8.91
CA SER A 178 4.49 -7.49 9.86
C SER A 178 3.73 -6.61 10.83
N ASN A 179 2.41 -6.77 10.89
CA ASN A 179 1.60 -5.95 11.80
C ASN A 179 1.88 -6.31 13.26
N VAL A 180 1.48 -5.40 14.15
CA VAL A 180 1.41 -5.68 15.58
C VAL A 180 -0.03 -6.10 15.91
N PRO A 181 -0.28 -7.34 16.40
CA PRO A 181 -1.62 -7.79 16.79
C PRO A 181 -2.25 -6.89 17.85
N GLY A 182 -3.59 -6.82 17.87
CA GLY A 182 -4.30 -6.02 18.86
C GLY A 182 -4.19 -4.50 18.67
N ARG A 183 -3.59 -4.02 17.57
CA ARG A 183 -3.34 -2.60 17.34
C ARG A 183 -3.75 -2.16 15.93
N LEU A 184 -4.71 -1.25 15.86
CA LEU A 184 -5.05 -0.58 14.61
C LEU A 184 -3.81 0.15 14.06
N THR A 185 -3.41 -0.23 12.85
CA THR A 185 -2.30 0.39 12.14
C THR A 185 -2.79 0.89 10.80
N VAL A 186 -2.48 2.16 10.51
CA VAL A 186 -2.92 2.83 9.28
C VAL A 186 -1.73 3.51 8.64
N SER A 187 -1.44 3.19 7.39
CA SER A 187 -0.52 3.97 6.57
C SER A 187 -1.24 4.59 5.38
N LEU A 188 -0.79 5.78 4.98
CA LEU A 188 -1.18 6.43 3.73
C LEU A 188 -0.06 6.22 2.71
N VAL A 189 -0.42 5.71 1.54
CA VAL A 189 0.53 5.32 0.50
C VAL A 189 0.17 6.04 -0.80
N LEU A 190 1.17 6.70 -1.40
CA LEU A 190 1.10 7.25 -2.74
C LEU A 190 2.05 6.47 -3.64
N GLN A 191 1.50 5.71 -4.59
CA GLN A 191 2.30 5.09 -5.64
C GLN A 191 2.38 5.97 -6.88
N GLY A 192 3.49 5.86 -7.59
CA GLY A 192 3.69 6.43 -8.91
C GLY A 192 3.17 5.55 -10.04
N PRO A 193 3.59 5.83 -11.29
CA PRO A 193 3.20 5.08 -12.46
C PRO A 193 3.87 3.71 -12.49
N HIS A 194 3.27 2.77 -13.24
CA HIS A 194 3.92 1.49 -13.52
C HIS A 194 5.20 1.72 -14.35
N GLN A 195 6.29 1.11 -13.92
CA GLN A 195 7.56 1.11 -14.61
C GLN A 195 7.60 -0.04 -15.63
N ALA A 196 7.81 0.29 -16.90
CA ALA A 196 7.90 -0.72 -17.96
C ALA A 196 9.12 -1.64 -17.73
N GLY A 197 8.97 -2.93 -18.00
CA GLY A 197 10.05 -3.91 -17.85
C GLY A 197 10.31 -4.39 -16.41
N THR A 198 9.52 -3.95 -15.44
CA THR A 198 9.59 -4.44 -14.06
C THR A 198 8.55 -5.53 -13.80
N SER A 199 8.96 -6.56 -13.06
CA SER A 199 8.09 -7.65 -12.60
C SER A 199 7.94 -7.56 -11.10
N VAL A 200 6.75 -7.92 -10.60
CA VAL A 200 6.55 -8.11 -9.15
C VAL A 200 6.96 -9.53 -8.79
N LEU A 201 7.91 -9.64 -7.87
CA LEU A 201 8.42 -10.87 -7.31
C LEU A 201 7.90 -11.03 -5.89
N VAL A 202 7.57 -12.27 -5.53
CA VAL A 202 7.17 -12.68 -4.19
C VAL A 202 8.08 -13.80 -3.73
N PHE A 203 8.55 -13.71 -2.50
CA PHE A 203 9.41 -14.66 -1.83
C PHE A 203 8.71 -15.06 -0.54
N ALA A 204 8.30 -16.32 -0.48
CA ALA A 204 7.55 -16.87 0.64
C ALA A 204 8.38 -17.95 1.35
N GLU A 205 8.35 -18.00 2.68
CA GLU A 205 8.95 -19.10 3.43
C GLU A 205 8.23 -20.43 3.16
N ASP A 206 6.91 -20.36 3.07
CA ASP A 206 6.07 -21.51 2.74
C ASP A 206 5.62 -21.46 1.28
N ARG A 207 5.42 -22.64 0.70
CA ARG A 207 4.96 -22.76 -0.68
C ARG A 207 3.54 -22.18 -0.79
N LEU A 208 3.39 -21.17 -1.65
CA LEU A 208 2.11 -20.62 -2.05
C LEU A 208 1.45 -21.48 -3.13
N GLU A 209 0.11 -21.49 -3.13
CA GLU A 209 -0.68 -22.00 -4.24
C GLU A 209 -0.45 -21.10 -5.47
N ALA A 210 -0.13 -21.73 -6.60
CA ALA A 210 0.26 -21.08 -7.84
C ALA A 210 -0.60 -21.60 -8.99
N GLY A 211 -0.93 -20.72 -9.93
CA GLY A 211 -1.73 -21.07 -11.12
C GLY A 211 -3.25 -20.94 -10.99
N GLU A 212 -3.78 -20.63 -9.80
CA GLU A 212 -5.20 -20.27 -9.62
C GLU A 212 -5.39 -18.75 -9.56
N GLU A 213 -6.52 -18.27 -10.11
CA GLU A 213 -6.90 -16.86 -10.08
C GLU A 213 -7.26 -16.43 -8.65
N LEU A 214 -6.48 -15.54 -8.06
CA LEU A 214 -6.75 -15.03 -6.73
C LEU A 214 -7.79 -13.90 -6.78
N HIS A 215 -8.99 -14.17 -6.27
CA HIS A 215 -10.06 -13.19 -6.21
C HIS A 215 -9.87 -12.20 -5.06
N ARG A 216 -10.01 -10.90 -5.35
CA ARG A 216 -9.94 -9.84 -4.35
C ARG A 216 -11.29 -9.67 -3.66
N ALA A 217 -11.38 -10.01 -2.39
CA ALA A 217 -12.60 -9.80 -1.61
C ALA A 217 -12.89 -8.29 -1.44
N GLY A 218 -13.84 -7.78 -2.22
CA GLY A 218 -14.30 -6.40 -2.15
C GLY A 218 -15.06 -6.06 -0.87
N PHE A 219 -15.47 -4.80 -0.74
CA PHE A 219 -16.34 -4.34 0.34
C PHE A 219 -17.79 -4.24 -0.11
N SER A 220 -18.71 -4.41 0.83
CA SER A 220 -20.06 -3.85 0.68
C SER A 220 -20.00 -2.34 0.95
N ARG A 221 -20.93 -1.57 0.38
CA ARG A 221 -21.04 -0.12 0.64
C ARG A 221 -21.14 0.19 2.14
N GLY A 222 -21.97 -0.57 2.87
CA GLY A 222 -22.17 -0.39 4.30
C GLY A 222 -20.90 -0.71 5.12
N SER A 223 -20.16 -1.77 4.76
CA SER A 223 -18.92 -2.12 5.45
C SER A 223 -17.80 -1.12 5.19
N LEU A 224 -17.66 -0.63 3.95
CA LEU A 224 -16.66 0.40 3.64
C LEU A 224 -16.97 1.69 4.39
N ARG A 225 -18.24 2.14 4.36
CA ARG A 225 -18.66 3.36 5.05
C ARG A 225 -18.38 3.29 6.55
N ARG A 226 -18.76 2.20 7.23
CA ARG A 226 -18.47 2.02 8.67
C ARG A 226 -16.97 2.04 8.97
N LEU A 227 -16.15 1.41 8.13
CA LEU A 227 -14.70 1.46 8.28
C LEU A 227 -14.19 2.89 8.17
N LEU A 228 -14.63 3.65 7.17
CA LEU A 228 -14.21 5.05 7.01
C LEU A 228 -14.67 5.94 8.17
N GLU A 229 -15.87 5.72 8.69
CA GLU A 229 -16.39 6.42 9.88
C GLU A 229 -15.52 6.11 11.11
N GLN A 230 -15.20 4.84 11.36
CA GLN A 230 -14.26 4.44 12.41
C GLN A 230 -12.89 5.12 12.24
N LEU A 231 -12.31 5.11 11.03
CA LEU A 231 -11.02 5.76 10.76
C LEU A 231 -11.08 7.27 10.99
N VAL A 232 -12.21 7.93 10.72
CA VAL A 232 -12.39 9.36 11.01
C VAL A 232 -12.32 9.65 12.50
N ASP A 233 -12.86 8.77 13.33
CA ASP A 233 -12.85 8.89 14.79
C ASP A 233 -11.44 8.60 15.34
N GLU A 234 -10.80 7.53 14.88
CA GLU A 234 -9.45 7.14 15.30
C GLU A 234 -8.40 8.21 14.93
N LEU A 235 -8.49 8.79 13.73
CA LEU A 235 -7.60 9.88 13.29
C LEU A 235 -7.88 11.22 13.99
N ALA A 236 -8.93 11.32 14.80
CA ALA A 236 -9.20 12.50 15.63
C ALA A 236 -8.46 12.45 16.97
N ILE A 237 -8.03 11.26 17.42
CA ILE A 237 -7.37 11.05 18.71
C ILE A 237 -5.94 11.62 18.63
N PRO A 238 -5.54 12.51 19.56
CA PRO A 238 -4.17 12.99 19.64
C PRO A 238 -3.20 11.81 19.79
N GLN A 239 -2.19 11.75 18.93
CA GLN A 239 -1.13 10.75 19.06
C GLN A 239 -0.17 11.19 20.18
N PRO A 240 0.29 10.28 21.05
CA PRO A 240 1.33 10.61 22.01
C PRO A 240 2.59 11.07 21.26
N ASN A 241 3.16 12.20 21.70
CA ASN A 241 4.43 12.73 21.21
C ASN A 241 5.60 11.79 21.50
#